data_AF-A0A6G3PXU1-F1
#
_entry.id   AF-A0A6G3PXU1-F1
#
_cell.length_a   1.000
_cell.length_b   1.000
_cell.length_c   1.000
_cell.angle_alpha   90.00
_cell.angle_beta   90.00
_cell.angle_gamma   90.00
#
_symmetry.space_group_name_H-M   'P 1'
#
loop_
_entity.id
_entity.type
_entity.pdbx_description
1 polymer ?
#
loop_
_entity_poly.entity_id
_entity_poly.type
_entity_poly.pdbx_seq_one_letter_code
_entity_poly.pdbx_strand_id
1 'polypeptide(L)'
;MPGLHQTQLYCLADRTYYETPARLRDADARYPLDSDPPPEGWRRIAGGLWTSLLPENGEPAGQGWKIHVSTVPEEAERTLADTAAVCRAHGVPFKFLRSERALLLMSGKYMARTGAGKFITLYPPDEAVFLRVLDELTRALTGRRGPYILSDLRIGDAPVYVRYGAFVSRWCLDEHGERVLALRHPSGELVPDERGVVFRVPPWVTVPDALRPHLAARAAAADAGFPYVVSKALQFSNAGGIYLARHRETGHRVVLREARPHSGLDEAGDDAVTRLHREHRALTALAGLDCVPEVYGVRTVWEHHFLIEEHIEGTTLLEEIVGRFALLHTSGTDAELALYTDWVASVTERLTEALAAVHARGLRFGDLHPSNIIIRPDGRVALIDFEYATDLDDRDTPVAGAPGLQPPPGTAGAEADDYALWATWLYMLMPIMEMAGHDRAKALTLERWARRRYGLDAGAGPRRPAALRAAESAAGHEEETAALLDGP
;
A
#
# COMPACT_ATOMS: atom_id res chain seq x y z
N MET A 1 -11.75 -3.16 17.07
CA MET A 1 -11.96 -3.76 15.73
C MET A 1 -10.60 -4.13 15.16
N PRO A 2 -10.46 -5.24 14.40
CA PRO A 2 -9.26 -5.47 13.59
C PRO A 2 -8.99 -4.21 12.77
N GLY A 3 -7.76 -3.69 12.75
CA GLY A 3 -7.43 -2.57 11.88
C GLY A 3 -7.75 -2.92 10.43
N LEU A 4 -8.16 -1.96 9.60
CA LEU A 4 -8.52 -2.15 8.19
C LEU A 4 -7.52 -3.02 7.40
N HIS A 5 -6.25 -3.00 7.77
CA HIS A 5 -5.20 -3.85 7.16
C HIS A 5 -5.34 -5.36 7.46
N GLN A 6 -5.97 -5.76 8.57
CA GLN A 6 -6.21 -7.16 8.92
C GLN A 6 -7.39 -7.76 8.15
N THR A 7 -8.43 -6.98 7.86
CA THR A 7 -9.58 -7.43 7.05
C THR A 7 -9.22 -7.53 5.57
N GLN A 8 -8.32 -6.67 5.07
CA GLN A 8 -7.82 -6.73 3.69
C GLN A 8 -7.26 -8.11 3.29
N LEU A 9 -6.58 -8.81 4.20
CA LEU A 9 -6.06 -10.15 3.94
C LEU A 9 -7.16 -11.15 3.56
N TYR A 10 -8.37 -10.95 4.06
CA TYR A 10 -9.52 -11.80 3.76
C TYR A 10 -10.19 -11.48 2.42
N CYS A 11 -9.82 -10.38 1.77
CA CYS A 11 -10.30 -10.03 0.43
C CYS A 11 -9.37 -10.52 -0.69
N LEU A 12 -8.24 -11.16 -0.34
CA LEU A 12 -7.20 -11.50 -1.32
C LEU A 12 -7.43 -12.85 -2.02
N ALA A 13 -8.07 -13.79 -1.32
CA ALA A 13 -8.24 -15.16 -1.83
C ALA A 13 -9.43 -15.30 -2.79
N ASP A 14 -10.45 -14.46 -2.64
CA ASP A 14 -11.64 -14.43 -3.49
C ASP A 14 -12.05 -12.97 -3.76
N ARG A 15 -12.48 -12.68 -4.98
CA ARG A 15 -12.82 -11.31 -5.42
C ARG A 15 -14.21 -10.86 -4.96
N THR A 16 -15.06 -11.80 -4.54
CA THR A 16 -16.47 -11.55 -4.23
C THR A 16 -16.76 -11.78 -2.75
N TYR A 17 -16.10 -12.76 -2.12
CA TYR A 17 -16.36 -13.14 -0.74
C TYR A 17 -15.14 -13.00 0.15
N TYR A 18 -15.36 -12.69 1.43
CA TYR A 18 -14.30 -12.83 2.43
C TYR A 18 -13.87 -14.28 2.52
N GLU A 19 -12.58 -14.52 2.37
CA GLU A 19 -11.99 -15.84 2.37
C GLU A 19 -10.65 -15.82 3.10
N THR A 20 -10.32 -16.92 3.76
CA THR A 20 -9.04 -17.08 4.46
C THR A 20 -7.87 -16.99 3.49
N PRO A 21 -6.74 -16.36 3.87
CA PRO A 21 -5.54 -16.30 3.02
C PRO A 21 -5.00 -17.68 2.61
N ALA A 22 -5.37 -18.74 3.35
CA ALA A 22 -5.00 -20.11 3.02
C ALA A 22 -5.55 -20.56 1.65
N ARG A 23 -6.71 -20.06 1.21
CA ARG A 23 -7.34 -20.41 -0.07
C ARG A 23 -6.90 -19.53 -1.25
N LEU A 24 -5.88 -18.69 -1.07
CA LEU A 24 -5.29 -17.94 -2.17
C LEU A 24 -4.93 -18.90 -3.32
N ARG A 25 -5.39 -18.61 -4.54
CA ARG A 25 -5.08 -19.38 -5.75
C ARG A 25 -3.65 -19.02 -6.20
N ASP A 26 -2.68 -19.79 -5.72
CA ASP A 26 -1.24 -19.55 -5.95
C ASP A 26 -0.43 -20.83 -6.19
N ALA A 27 -1.09 -21.94 -6.55
CA ALA A 27 -0.46 -23.24 -6.64
C ALA A 27 0.68 -23.31 -7.67
N ASP A 28 0.55 -22.56 -8.75
CA ASP A 28 1.50 -22.39 -9.85
C ASP A 28 2.70 -21.49 -9.50
N ALA A 29 2.57 -20.66 -8.45
CA ALA A 29 3.60 -19.72 -8.01
C ALA A 29 4.27 -20.13 -6.68
N ARG A 30 4.02 -21.36 -6.20
CA ARG A 30 4.62 -21.87 -4.96
C ARG A 30 6.10 -22.19 -5.15
N TYR A 31 6.89 -21.89 -4.14
CA TYR A 31 8.31 -22.25 -4.14
C TYR A 31 8.48 -23.76 -4.01
N PRO A 32 9.53 -24.37 -4.61
CA PRO A 32 9.78 -25.81 -4.51
C PRO A 32 9.79 -26.34 -3.07
N LEU A 33 10.33 -25.56 -2.11
CA LEU A 33 10.35 -25.92 -0.70
C LEU A 33 8.94 -26.03 -0.06
N ASP A 34 7.92 -25.39 -0.65
CA ASP A 34 6.51 -25.55 -0.26
C ASP A 34 5.85 -26.77 -0.92
N SER A 35 6.13 -27.02 -2.20
CA SER A 35 5.44 -28.06 -2.99
C SER A 35 6.04 -29.46 -2.81
N ASP A 36 7.37 -29.56 -2.77
CA ASP A 36 8.09 -30.84 -2.76
C ASP A 36 7.98 -31.53 -1.40
N PRO A 37 8.21 -32.85 -1.28
CA PRO A 37 8.25 -33.51 0.02
C PRO A 37 9.22 -32.81 0.99
N PRO A 38 8.86 -32.65 2.28
CA PRO A 38 9.76 -32.01 3.22
C PRO A 38 11.08 -32.80 3.34
N PRO A 39 12.21 -32.13 3.61
CA PRO A 39 13.49 -32.81 3.82
C PRO A 39 13.40 -33.87 4.94
N GLU A 40 14.22 -34.92 4.85
CA GLU A 40 14.28 -35.96 5.87
C GLU A 40 14.55 -35.38 7.27
N GLY A 41 13.79 -35.82 8.28
CA GLY A 41 13.87 -35.30 9.65
C GLY A 41 13.18 -33.95 9.87
N TRP A 42 12.45 -33.44 8.87
CA TRP A 42 11.67 -32.21 8.95
C TRP A 42 10.20 -32.46 8.62
N ARG A 43 9.33 -31.78 9.35
CA ARG A 43 7.88 -31.73 9.07
C ARG A 43 7.47 -30.35 8.58
N ARG A 44 6.50 -30.33 7.66
CA ARG A 44 5.90 -29.10 7.11
C ARG A 44 4.54 -28.82 7.77
N ILE A 45 4.31 -27.56 8.15
CA ILE A 45 3.02 -27.05 8.62
C ILE A 45 2.63 -25.83 7.79
N ALA A 46 1.49 -25.91 7.09
CA ALA A 46 0.92 -24.78 6.35
C ALA A 46 0.01 -23.94 7.27
N GLY A 47 0.10 -22.61 7.16
CA GLY A 47 -0.70 -21.67 7.95
C GLY A 47 -0.92 -20.35 7.21
N GLY A 48 -2.11 -20.17 6.62
CA GLY A 48 -2.41 -19.00 5.80
C GLY A 48 -1.48 -18.91 4.59
N LEU A 49 -0.79 -17.77 4.44
CA LEU A 49 0.22 -17.53 3.41
C LEU A 49 1.61 -18.10 3.75
N TRP A 50 1.76 -18.69 4.93
CA TRP A 50 3.05 -19.12 5.47
C TRP A 50 3.17 -20.62 5.49
N THR A 51 4.39 -21.09 5.29
CA THR A 51 4.78 -22.48 5.47
C THR A 51 5.89 -22.55 6.49
N SER A 52 5.74 -23.42 7.49
CA SER A 52 6.72 -23.65 8.55
C SER A 52 7.38 -25.01 8.37
N LEU A 53 8.70 -25.04 8.49
CA LEU A 53 9.50 -26.25 8.56
C LEU A 53 10.07 -26.39 9.97
N LEU A 54 9.78 -27.53 10.60
CA LEU A 54 10.18 -27.85 11.96
C LEU A 54 10.97 -29.16 11.96
N PRO A 55 12.08 -29.27 12.71
CA PRO A 55 12.71 -30.56 13.00
C PRO A 55 11.70 -31.49 13.70
N GLU A 56 11.71 -32.79 13.38
CA GLU A 56 10.78 -33.77 13.96
C GLU A 56 10.96 -33.91 15.49
N ASN A 57 12.19 -33.79 15.99
CA ASN A 57 12.56 -34.06 17.38
C ASN A 57 12.94 -32.81 18.19
N GLY A 58 12.45 -31.62 17.81
CA GLY A 58 12.77 -30.35 18.50
C GLY A 58 11.55 -29.71 19.16
N GLU A 59 11.64 -29.43 20.47
CA GLU A 59 10.70 -28.50 21.10
C GLU A 59 11.11 -27.06 20.77
N PRO A 60 10.19 -26.23 20.23
CA PRO A 60 10.51 -24.84 19.94
C PRO A 60 10.74 -24.08 21.25
N ALA A 61 11.82 -23.30 21.31
CA ALA A 61 12.03 -22.36 22.40
C ALA A 61 10.81 -21.45 22.57
N GLY A 62 10.56 -20.98 23.79
CA GLY A 62 9.38 -20.16 24.08
C GLY A 62 9.47 -18.74 23.53
N GLN A 63 10.67 -18.17 23.53
CA GLN A 63 11.00 -16.80 23.14
C GLN A 63 12.52 -16.68 22.97
N GLY A 64 12.98 -15.62 22.32
CA GLY A 64 14.41 -15.37 22.13
C GLY A 64 14.67 -14.38 21.00
N TRP A 65 15.92 -14.34 20.55
CA TRP A 65 16.30 -13.64 19.33
C TRP A 65 15.82 -14.42 18.11
N LYS A 66 14.98 -13.80 17.30
CA LYS A 66 14.57 -14.30 15.99
C LYS A 66 15.36 -13.61 14.90
N ILE A 67 15.52 -14.32 13.80
CA ILE A 67 16.12 -13.76 12.58
C ILE A 67 15.01 -13.65 11.53
N HIS A 68 14.90 -12.49 10.90
CA HIS A 68 14.04 -12.27 9.75
C HIS A 68 14.90 -12.02 8.51
N VAL A 69 14.45 -12.54 7.38
CA VAL A 69 15.08 -12.29 6.07
C VAL A 69 14.04 -11.60 5.20
N SER A 70 14.46 -10.53 4.53
CA SER A 70 13.68 -9.89 3.46
C SER A 70 14.21 -10.31 2.09
N THR A 71 13.40 -10.19 1.04
CA THR A 71 13.84 -10.43 -0.33
C THR A 71 13.04 -9.59 -1.30
N VAL A 72 13.54 -9.43 -2.52
CA VAL A 72 12.74 -9.05 -3.70
C VAL A 72 12.24 -10.30 -4.44
N PRO A 73 11.15 -10.22 -5.23
CA PRO A 73 10.58 -11.37 -5.94
C PRO A 73 11.59 -12.14 -6.80
N GLU A 74 12.46 -11.42 -7.53
CA GLU A 74 13.41 -12.02 -8.49
C GLU A 74 14.55 -12.81 -7.81
N GLU A 75 14.71 -12.64 -6.49
CA GLU A 75 15.72 -13.32 -5.69
C GLU A 75 15.09 -14.31 -4.69
N ALA A 76 13.77 -14.34 -4.55
CA ALA A 76 13.08 -15.00 -3.45
C ALA A 76 13.38 -16.49 -3.36
N GLU A 77 13.35 -17.22 -4.48
CA GLU A 77 13.62 -18.66 -4.48
C GLU A 77 15.05 -18.98 -4.05
N ARG A 78 16.05 -18.24 -4.57
CA ARG A 78 17.46 -18.43 -4.20
C ARG A 78 17.71 -18.05 -2.75
N THR A 79 17.17 -16.91 -2.30
CA THR A 79 17.24 -16.48 -0.89
C THR A 79 16.63 -17.52 0.04
N LEU A 80 15.50 -18.13 -0.36
CA LEU A 80 14.86 -19.21 0.39
C LEU A 80 15.72 -20.47 0.43
N ALA A 81 16.28 -20.90 -0.69
CA ALA A 81 17.14 -22.09 -0.77
C ALA A 81 18.40 -21.94 0.10
N ASP A 82 19.09 -20.81 -0.02
CA ASP A 82 20.31 -20.49 0.74
C ASP A 82 19.99 -20.44 2.25
N THR A 83 18.91 -19.75 2.63
CA THR A 83 18.47 -19.67 4.04
C THR A 83 18.07 -21.04 4.58
N ALA A 84 17.33 -21.84 3.81
CA ALA A 84 16.91 -23.18 4.22
C ALA A 84 18.09 -24.15 4.38
N ALA A 85 19.16 -24.00 3.58
CA ALA A 85 20.38 -24.78 3.76
C ALA A 85 21.03 -24.50 5.12
N VAL A 86 21.19 -23.22 5.49
CA VAL A 86 21.73 -22.81 6.80
C VAL A 86 20.83 -23.29 7.94
N CYS A 87 19.51 -23.07 7.85
CA CYS A 87 18.57 -23.53 8.88
C CYS A 87 18.66 -25.04 9.13
N ARG A 88 18.78 -25.83 8.05
CA ARG A 88 18.87 -27.29 8.15
C ARG A 88 20.18 -27.74 8.77
N ALA A 89 21.31 -27.12 8.40
CA ALA A 89 22.62 -27.44 8.97
C ALA A 89 22.67 -27.22 10.50
N HIS A 90 21.91 -26.25 11.01
CA HIS A 90 21.87 -25.92 12.44
C HIS A 90 20.61 -26.39 13.17
N GLY A 91 19.72 -27.14 12.51
CA GLY A 91 18.48 -27.63 13.12
C GLY A 91 17.52 -26.52 13.57
N VAL A 92 17.55 -25.34 12.93
CA VAL A 92 16.75 -24.17 13.32
C VAL A 92 15.37 -24.18 12.65
N PRO A 93 14.27 -24.23 13.42
CA PRO A 93 12.93 -24.09 12.86
C PRO A 93 12.76 -22.75 12.15
N PHE A 94 12.03 -22.73 11.04
CA PHE A 94 11.77 -21.50 10.29
C PHE A 94 10.43 -21.55 9.57
N LYS A 95 9.93 -20.37 9.20
CA LYS A 95 8.77 -20.21 8.33
C LYS A 95 9.07 -19.23 7.20
N PHE A 96 8.37 -19.37 6.09
CA PHE A 96 8.54 -18.51 4.91
C PHE A 96 7.18 -18.27 4.23
N LEU A 97 7.08 -17.21 3.42
CA LEU A 97 5.92 -17.02 2.54
C LEU A 97 5.93 -18.09 1.46
N ARG A 98 4.81 -18.78 1.27
CA ARG A 98 4.75 -20.04 0.50
C ARG A 98 4.93 -19.88 -1.03
N SER A 99 4.70 -18.68 -1.56
CA SER A 99 4.64 -18.41 -2.99
C SER A 99 5.10 -16.98 -3.33
N GLU A 100 5.43 -16.75 -4.60
CA GLU A 100 5.74 -15.41 -5.12
C GLU A 100 4.53 -14.47 -5.01
N ARG A 101 3.31 -14.96 -5.31
CA ARG A 101 2.06 -14.21 -5.08
C ARG A 101 1.90 -13.80 -3.62
N ALA A 102 2.20 -14.68 -2.66
CA ALA A 102 2.14 -14.33 -1.24
C ALA A 102 3.17 -13.24 -0.88
N LEU A 103 4.37 -13.29 -1.48
CA LEU A 103 5.41 -12.27 -1.29
C LEU A 103 4.99 -10.90 -1.84
N LEU A 104 4.46 -10.84 -3.06
CA LEU A 104 3.96 -9.61 -3.67
C LEU A 104 2.85 -8.98 -2.84
N LEU A 105 1.87 -9.79 -2.41
CA LEU A 105 0.78 -9.35 -1.54
C LEU A 105 1.29 -8.75 -0.23
N MET A 106 2.22 -9.42 0.44
CA MET A 106 2.80 -8.96 1.70
C MET A 106 3.74 -7.75 1.54
N SER A 107 4.12 -7.42 0.31
CA SER A 107 4.99 -6.29 -0.05
C SER A 107 4.21 -5.08 -0.57
N GLY A 108 2.89 -5.19 -0.77
CA GLY A 108 2.04 -4.13 -1.33
C GLY A 108 1.98 -2.84 -0.50
N LYS A 109 1.57 -1.73 -1.14
CA LYS A 109 1.52 -0.37 -0.56
C LYS A 109 0.71 -0.29 0.74
N TYR A 110 -0.45 -0.96 0.79
CA TYR A 110 -1.38 -0.87 1.93
C TYR A 110 -1.18 -1.93 3.01
N MET A 111 -0.15 -2.79 2.89
CA MET A 111 0.10 -3.79 3.92
C MET A 111 0.58 -3.20 5.23
N ALA A 112 0.20 -3.85 6.33
CA ALA A 112 0.60 -3.46 7.68
C ALA A 112 2.13 -3.42 7.83
N ARG A 113 2.65 -2.23 8.14
CA ARG A 113 4.09 -1.94 8.29
C ARG A 113 4.82 -2.82 9.33
N THR A 114 4.11 -3.38 10.31
CA THR A 114 4.69 -4.24 11.36
C THR A 114 5.13 -5.62 10.84
N GLY A 115 4.48 -6.10 9.78
CA GLY A 115 4.77 -7.39 9.14
C GLY A 115 5.43 -7.28 7.77
N ALA A 116 5.37 -6.10 7.14
CA ALA A 116 5.86 -5.91 5.79
C ALA A 116 7.37 -6.14 5.64
N GLY A 117 7.75 -6.71 4.50
CA GLY A 117 9.14 -7.05 4.15
C GLY A 117 9.68 -8.34 4.77
N LYS A 118 8.96 -8.97 5.72
CA LYS A 118 9.35 -10.28 6.28
C LYS A 118 9.02 -11.38 5.28
N PHE A 119 10.04 -11.99 4.70
CA PHE A 119 9.90 -13.14 3.81
C PHE A 119 10.11 -14.47 4.56
N ILE A 120 11.18 -14.56 5.36
CA ILE A 120 11.52 -15.74 6.17
C ILE A 120 11.66 -15.33 7.63
N THR A 121 11.27 -16.19 8.56
CA THR A 121 11.50 -16.02 10.01
C THR A 121 12.07 -17.30 10.60
N LEU A 122 13.21 -17.18 11.28
CA LEU A 122 13.93 -18.28 11.92
C LEU A 122 13.78 -18.18 13.43
N TYR A 123 13.78 -19.34 14.10
CA TYR A 123 13.59 -19.47 15.54
C TYR A 123 14.74 -20.25 16.20
N PRO A 124 15.96 -19.67 16.31
CA PRO A 124 17.07 -20.32 16.97
C PRO A 124 16.73 -20.68 18.43
N PRO A 125 17.08 -21.89 18.92
CA PRO A 125 16.67 -22.36 20.25
C PRO A 125 17.35 -21.61 21.40
N ASP A 126 18.56 -21.09 21.16
CA ASP A 126 19.37 -20.36 22.14
C ASP A 126 20.26 -19.31 21.47
N GLU A 127 20.94 -18.50 22.28
CA GLU A 127 21.82 -17.43 21.81
C GLU A 127 23.05 -17.95 21.04
N ALA A 128 23.59 -19.12 21.42
CA ALA A 128 24.78 -19.66 20.76
C ALA A 128 24.46 -20.13 19.33
N VAL A 129 23.32 -20.79 19.12
CA VAL A 129 22.82 -21.14 17.78
C VAL A 129 22.44 -19.88 17.01
N PHE A 130 21.77 -18.92 17.66
CA PHE A 130 21.42 -17.63 17.04
C PHE A 130 22.65 -16.94 16.45
N LEU A 131 23.74 -16.78 17.20
CA LEU A 131 24.95 -16.10 16.73
C LEU A 131 25.63 -16.85 15.58
N ARG A 132 25.69 -18.19 15.62
CA ARG A 132 26.26 -18.99 14.51
C ARG A 132 25.45 -18.85 13.22
N VAL A 133 24.13 -19.00 13.32
CA VAL A 133 23.23 -18.87 12.16
C VAL A 133 23.26 -17.44 11.63
N LEU A 134 23.32 -16.44 12.50
CA LEU A 134 23.37 -15.05 12.10
C LEU A 134 24.61 -14.74 11.24
N ASP A 135 25.79 -15.19 11.68
CA ASP A 135 27.04 -15.00 10.94
C ASP A 135 27.01 -15.72 9.58
N GLU A 136 26.64 -17.00 9.55
CA GLU A 136 26.61 -17.80 8.32
C GLU A 136 25.58 -17.26 7.33
N LEU A 137 24.39 -16.88 7.80
CA LEU A 137 23.33 -16.32 6.97
C LEU A 137 23.71 -14.96 6.38
N THR A 138 24.35 -14.10 7.18
CA THR A 138 24.82 -12.78 6.70
C THR A 138 25.85 -12.95 5.58
N ARG A 139 26.77 -13.91 5.70
CA ARG A 139 27.73 -14.26 4.63
C ARG A 139 27.04 -14.85 3.41
N ALA A 140 26.11 -15.78 3.59
CA ALA A 140 25.41 -16.45 2.49
C ALA A 140 24.52 -15.48 1.68
N LEU A 141 23.95 -14.47 2.33
CA LEU A 141 23.03 -13.51 1.70
C LEU A 141 23.68 -12.15 1.38
N THR A 142 25.01 -12.05 1.42
CA THR A 142 25.71 -10.82 1.06
C THR A 142 25.38 -10.41 -0.40
N GLY A 143 25.01 -9.15 -0.59
CA GLY A 143 24.65 -8.59 -1.91
C GLY A 143 23.21 -8.89 -2.37
N ARG A 144 22.43 -9.66 -1.60
CA ARG A 144 21.00 -9.85 -1.86
C ARG A 144 20.20 -8.58 -1.55
N ARG A 145 19.11 -8.37 -2.28
CA ARG A 145 18.23 -7.20 -2.12
C ARG A 145 16.97 -7.55 -1.33
N GLY A 146 16.45 -6.58 -0.60
CA GLY A 146 15.15 -6.70 0.07
C GLY A 146 14.77 -5.44 0.83
N PRO A 147 13.48 -5.23 1.11
CA PRO A 147 13.01 -4.07 1.84
C PRO A 147 13.51 -4.03 3.28
N TYR A 148 13.81 -2.84 3.79
CA TYR A 148 14.19 -2.66 5.18
C TYR A 148 13.06 -3.03 6.15
N ILE A 149 13.31 -3.91 7.13
CA ILE A 149 12.29 -4.27 8.12
C ILE A 149 12.32 -3.27 9.29
N LEU A 150 11.35 -2.35 9.32
CA LEU A 150 11.31 -1.22 10.27
C LEU A 150 11.38 -1.64 11.76
N SER A 151 10.75 -2.78 12.09
CA SER A 151 10.64 -3.28 13.46
C SER A 151 11.88 -4.01 13.98
N ASP A 152 12.91 -4.16 13.14
CA ASP A 152 14.03 -5.06 13.38
C ASP A 152 15.38 -4.34 13.18
N LEU A 153 16.46 -4.92 13.72
CA LEU A 153 17.82 -4.43 13.54
C LEU A 153 18.47 -5.15 12.37
N ARG A 154 18.88 -4.42 11.32
CA ARG A 154 19.63 -4.97 10.18
C ARG A 154 21.06 -5.33 10.58
N ILE A 155 21.56 -6.46 10.08
CA ILE A 155 22.90 -6.97 10.32
C ILE A 155 23.78 -6.76 9.10
N GLY A 156 24.72 -5.82 9.23
CA GLY A 156 25.53 -5.33 8.12
C GLY A 156 24.65 -4.78 7.00
N ASP A 157 25.03 -5.09 5.76
CA ASP A 157 24.29 -4.70 4.56
C ASP A 157 23.47 -5.85 3.96
N ALA A 158 23.50 -7.04 4.57
CA ALA A 158 22.68 -8.17 4.12
C ALA A 158 21.19 -7.91 4.45
N PRO A 159 20.23 -8.54 3.74
CA PRO A 159 18.81 -8.45 4.05
C PRO A 159 18.44 -9.36 5.25
N VAL A 160 19.27 -9.34 6.29
CA VAL A 160 19.16 -10.14 7.51
C VAL A 160 18.90 -9.21 8.69
N TYR A 161 17.87 -9.50 9.45
CA TYR A 161 17.37 -8.64 10.51
C TYR A 161 17.12 -9.45 11.78
N VAL A 162 17.26 -8.82 12.95
CA VAL A 162 17.04 -9.47 14.23
C VAL A 162 16.08 -8.70 15.12
N ARG A 163 15.31 -9.45 15.91
CA ARG A 163 14.43 -8.92 16.95
C ARG A 163 14.24 -9.95 18.06
N TYR A 164 14.17 -9.47 19.30
CA TYR A 164 13.74 -10.30 20.43
C TYR A 164 12.21 -10.42 20.48
N GLY A 165 11.66 -11.62 20.61
CA GLY A 165 10.21 -11.83 20.60
C GLY A 165 9.74 -13.23 20.99
N ALA A 166 8.42 -13.38 21.20
CA ALA A 166 7.79 -14.64 21.58
C ALA A 166 7.71 -15.62 20.40
N PHE A 167 8.19 -16.85 20.54
CA PHE A 167 8.19 -17.85 19.46
C PHE A 167 6.84 -18.56 19.37
N VAL A 168 6.21 -18.76 20.53
CA VAL A 168 4.89 -19.35 20.66
C VAL A 168 3.89 -18.31 21.17
N SER A 169 2.64 -18.43 20.76
CA SER A 169 1.57 -17.51 21.18
C SER A 169 1.28 -17.67 22.67
N ARG A 170 1.62 -16.64 23.45
CA ARG A 170 1.17 -16.43 24.83
C ARG A 170 0.42 -15.12 24.89
N TRP A 171 -0.51 -14.99 25.83
CA TRP A 171 -1.36 -13.81 25.91
C TRP A 171 -1.36 -13.25 27.32
N CYS A 172 -1.36 -11.92 27.43
CA CYS A 172 -1.59 -11.18 28.67
C CYS A 172 -2.55 -10.01 28.37
N LEU A 173 -2.92 -9.26 29.41
CA LEU A 173 -3.59 -7.98 29.24
C LEU A 173 -2.54 -6.87 29.21
N ASP A 174 -2.74 -5.86 28.38
CA ASP A 174 -1.95 -4.63 28.43
C ASP A 174 -2.51 -3.65 29.47
N GLU A 175 -1.91 -2.45 29.55
CA GLU A 175 -2.30 -1.38 30.49
C GLU A 175 -3.74 -0.88 30.27
N HIS A 176 -4.34 -1.16 29.11
CA HIS A 176 -5.71 -0.80 28.77
C HIS A 176 -6.69 -1.97 28.96
N GLY A 177 -6.22 -3.12 29.44
CA GLY A 177 -7.02 -4.32 29.60
C GLY A 177 -7.26 -5.09 28.30
N GLU A 178 -6.55 -4.75 27.22
CA GLU A 178 -6.68 -5.42 25.93
C GLU A 178 -5.81 -6.67 25.87
N ARG A 179 -6.33 -7.72 25.22
CA ARG A 179 -5.62 -9.01 25.12
C ARG A 179 -4.53 -8.93 24.06
N VAL A 180 -3.27 -8.96 24.49
CA VAL A 180 -2.08 -8.83 23.62
C VAL A 180 -1.17 -10.05 23.72
N LEU A 181 -0.30 -10.24 22.73
CA LEU A 181 0.72 -11.28 22.77
C LEU A 181 1.77 -10.96 23.84
N ALA A 182 2.35 -12.00 24.44
CA ALA A 182 3.18 -11.84 25.64
C ALA A 182 4.56 -12.50 25.54
N LEU A 183 5.55 -11.87 26.18
CA LEU A 183 6.84 -12.43 26.58
C LEU A 183 6.77 -12.92 28.02
N ARG A 184 7.61 -13.89 28.37
CA ARG A 184 7.86 -14.29 29.75
C ARG A 184 9.05 -13.48 30.29
N HIS A 185 8.80 -12.66 31.30
CA HIS A 185 9.84 -11.97 32.07
C HIS A 185 10.66 -12.99 32.90
N PRO A 186 11.93 -12.72 33.23
CA PRO A 186 12.73 -13.61 34.10
C PRO A 186 12.10 -13.91 35.47
N SER A 187 11.22 -13.04 35.98
CA SER A 187 10.42 -13.29 37.20
C SER A 187 9.33 -14.36 37.02
N GLY A 188 9.05 -14.79 35.79
CA GLY A 188 7.97 -15.70 35.42
C GLY A 188 6.69 -15.00 34.93
N GLU A 189 6.56 -13.69 35.15
CA GLU A 189 5.42 -12.88 34.72
C GLU A 189 5.27 -12.83 33.20
N LEU A 190 4.03 -12.72 32.71
CA LEU A 190 3.75 -12.46 31.29
C LEU A 190 3.58 -10.96 31.07
N VAL A 191 4.41 -10.41 30.19
CA VAL A 191 4.44 -8.99 29.85
C VAL A 191 4.18 -8.80 28.36
N PRO A 192 3.58 -7.68 27.92
CA PRO A 192 3.30 -7.44 26.51
C PRO A 192 4.52 -7.59 25.58
N ASP A 193 4.37 -8.33 24.48
CA ASP A 193 5.30 -8.34 23.35
C ASP A 193 4.97 -7.14 22.45
N GLU A 194 5.56 -6.00 22.75
CA GLU A 194 5.32 -4.74 22.03
C GLU A 194 5.74 -4.84 20.55
N ARG A 195 4.76 -4.91 19.65
CA ARG A 195 4.98 -5.00 18.20
C ARG A 195 4.75 -3.66 17.52
N GLY A 196 5.78 -2.82 17.52
CA GLY A 196 5.81 -1.55 16.79
C GLY A 196 6.50 -1.61 15.43
N VAL A 197 6.62 -0.45 14.80
CA VAL A 197 7.42 -0.19 13.58
C VAL A 197 8.82 0.36 13.91
N VAL A 198 9.27 0.14 15.15
CA VAL A 198 10.57 0.58 15.65
C VAL A 198 11.21 -0.59 16.37
N PHE A 199 12.49 -0.80 16.14
CA PHE A 199 13.29 -1.80 16.86
C PHE A 199 13.32 -1.48 18.35
N ARG A 200 12.98 -2.47 19.18
CA ARG A 200 13.02 -2.40 20.65
C ARG A 200 13.60 -3.68 21.20
N VAL A 201 14.37 -3.54 22.27
CA VAL A 201 14.86 -4.65 23.08
C VAL A 201 14.21 -4.52 24.46
N PRO A 202 13.59 -5.58 25.01
CA PRO A 202 13.05 -5.53 26.35
C PRO A 202 14.15 -5.17 27.37
N PRO A 203 13.89 -4.31 28.38
CA PRO A 203 14.94 -3.82 29.29
C PRO A 203 15.72 -4.90 30.05
N TRP A 204 15.11 -6.06 30.26
CA TRP A 204 15.70 -7.21 30.96
C TRP A 204 16.51 -8.15 30.04
N VAL A 205 16.54 -7.90 28.74
CA VAL A 205 17.31 -8.71 27.78
C VAL A 205 18.68 -8.10 27.61
N THR A 206 19.72 -8.92 27.82
CA THR A 206 21.10 -8.52 27.51
C THR A 206 21.31 -8.61 25.99
N VAL A 207 21.81 -7.54 25.40
CA VAL A 207 22.12 -7.49 23.97
C VAL A 207 23.46 -8.19 23.72
N PRO A 208 23.53 -9.20 22.82
CA PRO A 208 24.79 -9.84 22.45
C PRO A 208 25.79 -8.85 21.89
N ASP A 209 27.07 -9.00 22.22
CA ASP A 209 28.13 -8.06 21.79
C ASP A 209 28.25 -7.95 20.27
N ALA A 210 27.97 -9.04 19.55
CA ALA A 210 27.91 -9.07 18.09
C ALA A 210 26.89 -8.09 17.49
N LEU A 211 25.85 -7.68 18.24
CA LEU A 211 24.83 -6.74 17.75
C LEU A 211 25.20 -5.27 17.99
N ARG A 212 26.17 -4.98 18.86
CA ARG A 212 26.52 -3.59 19.25
C ARG A 212 26.98 -2.73 18.07
N PRO A 213 27.82 -3.20 17.12
CA PRO A 213 28.22 -2.39 15.98
C PRO A 213 27.01 -1.98 15.11
N HIS A 214 26.04 -2.87 14.95
CA HIS A 214 24.84 -2.60 14.15
C HIS A 214 23.90 -1.59 14.83
N LEU A 215 23.81 -1.62 16.16
CA LEU A 215 23.09 -0.61 16.93
C LEU A 215 23.74 0.78 16.80
N ALA A 216 25.07 0.84 16.87
CA ALA A 216 25.81 2.08 16.69
C ALA A 216 25.62 2.65 15.28
N ALA A 217 25.69 1.80 14.24
CA ALA A 217 25.43 2.21 12.86
C ALA A 217 24.01 2.77 12.67
N ARG A 218 23.00 2.10 13.24
CA ARG A 218 21.61 2.59 13.20
C ARG A 218 21.45 3.94 13.89
N ALA A 219 22.10 4.16 15.04
CA ALA A 219 22.04 5.43 15.76
C ALA A 219 22.73 6.58 14.99
N ALA A 220 23.77 6.27 14.21
CA ALA A 220 24.50 7.24 13.39
C ALA A 220 23.79 7.60 12.08
N ALA A 221 22.78 6.85 11.64
CA ALA A 221 22.10 7.02 10.35
C ALA A 221 21.22 8.29 10.24
N ALA A 222 21.20 9.16 11.25
CA ALA A 222 20.46 10.42 11.21
C ALA A 222 21.17 11.44 10.29
N ASP A 223 20.45 11.95 9.29
CA ASP A 223 20.98 13.02 8.43
C ASP A 223 20.68 14.41 9.04
N ALA A 224 21.68 14.96 9.73
CA ALA A 224 21.60 16.32 10.26
C ALA A 224 21.52 17.40 9.16
N GLY A 225 21.94 17.06 7.93
CA GLY A 225 22.00 17.94 6.76
C GLY A 225 20.70 18.03 5.97
N PHE A 226 19.68 17.23 6.28
CA PHE A 226 18.39 17.31 5.60
C PHE A 226 17.70 18.66 5.92
N PRO A 227 17.46 19.54 4.92
CA PRO A 227 17.15 20.96 5.15
C PRO A 227 15.69 21.21 5.56
N TYR A 228 14.90 20.16 5.78
CA TYR A 228 13.50 20.24 6.15
C TYR A 228 13.26 19.74 7.57
N VAL A 229 12.24 20.30 8.23
CA VAL A 229 11.74 19.83 9.52
C VAL A 229 10.31 19.36 9.32
N VAL A 230 10.07 18.07 9.57
CA VAL A 230 8.74 17.48 9.54
C VAL A 230 7.90 18.08 10.66
N SER A 231 6.74 18.62 10.29
CA SER A 231 5.78 19.22 11.23
C SER A 231 4.60 18.30 11.52
N LYS A 232 4.17 17.50 10.54
CA LYS A 232 3.03 16.59 10.66
C LYS A 232 3.18 15.44 9.67
N ALA A 233 2.87 14.21 10.10
CA ALA A 233 2.62 13.11 9.17
C ALA A 233 1.19 13.22 8.63
N LEU A 234 1.05 13.26 7.31
CA LEU A 234 -0.24 13.30 6.62
C LEU A 234 -0.78 11.89 6.39
N GLN A 235 0.09 10.98 5.92
CA GLN A 235 -0.28 9.60 5.64
C GLN A 235 0.91 8.66 5.84
N PHE A 236 0.62 7.40 6.15
CA PHE A 236 1.60 6.33 6.19
C PHE A 236 1.13 5.12 5.39
N SER A 237 2.06 4.50 4.68
CA SER A 237 1.87 3.24 3.96
C SER A 237 3.12 2.36 4.11
N ASN A 238 3.08 1.14 3.57
CA ASN A 238 4.30 0.34 3.44
C ASN A 238 5.28 0.95 2.41
N ALA A 239 4.79 1.68 1.41
CA ALA A 239 5.66 2.37 0.45
C ALA A 239 6.50 3.49 1.10
N GLY A 240 6.01 4.06 2.20
CA GLY A 240 6.62 5.20 2.91
C GLY A 240 5.54 6.13 3.47
N GLY A 241 5.95 7.28 4.00
CA GLY A 241 5.06 8.32 4.51
C GLY A 241 4.97 9.58 3.65
N ILE A 242 3.88 10.32 3.83
CA ILE A 242 3.71 11.68 3.30
C ILE A 242 3.71 12.63 4.49
N TYR A 243 4.54 13.66 4.43
CA TYR A 243 4.78 14.57 5.54
C TYR A 243 4.64 16.03 5.12
N LEU A 244 3.98 16.83 5.95
CA LEU A 244 4.07 18.28 5.88
C LEU A 244 5.34 18.73 6.57
N ALA A 245 6.20 19.44 5.87
CA ALA A 245 7.46 19.94 6.39
C ALA A 245 7.67 21.43 6.09
N ARG A 246 8.68 22.01 6.72
CA ARG A 246 9.14 23.38 6.44
C ARG A 246 10.63 23.38 6.18
N HIS A 247 11.05 24.16 5.19
CA HIS A 247 12.47 24.42 4.97
C HIS A 247 13.04 25.21 6.16
N ARG A 248 14.18 24.76 6.71
CA ARG A 248 14.75 25.30 7.96
C ARG A 248 15.06 26.78 7.89
N GLU A 249 15.57 27.25 6.76
CA GLU A 249 16.06 28.63 6.61
C GLU A 249 14.96 29.57 6.11
N THR A 250 14.12 29.13 5.18
CA THR A 250 13.15 29.99 4.50
C THR A 250 11.75 29.90 5.12
N GLY A 251 11.50 28.88 5.95
CA GLY A 251 10.18 28.61 6.53
C GLY A 251 9.14 28.12 5.51
N HIS A 252 9.51 27.98 4.24
CA HIS A 252 8.62 27.58 3.15
C HIS A 252 8.02 26.20 3.42
N ARG A 253 6.69 26.06 3.28
CA ARG A 253 5.97 24.80 3.48
C ARG A 253 6.16 23.90 2.26
N VAL A 254 6.45 22.63 2.50
CA VAL A 254 6.60 21.60 1.46
C VAL A 254 5.90 20.32 1.89
N VAL A 255 5.55 19.49 0.92
CA VAL A 255 5.23 18.09 1.16
C VAL A 255 6.47 17.26 0.87
N LEU A 256 6.76 16.31 1.78
CA LEU A 256 7.81 15.31 1.61
C LEU A 256 7.14 13.96 1.42
N ARG A 257 7.32 13.37 0.25
CA ARG A 257 6.87 12.02 -0.06
C ARG A 257 8.06 11.07 0.05
N GLU A 258 8.00 10.17 1.03
CA GLU A 258 9.01 9.14 1.26
C GLU A 258 8.69 7.89 0.45
N ALA A 259 9.71 7.36 -0.24
CA ALA A 259 9.70 6.05 -0.85
C ALA A 259 10.79 5.17 -0.23
N ARG A 260 10.36 3.98 0.21
CA ARG A 260 11.20 2.94 0.78
C ARG A 260 11.62 1.98 -0.33
N PRO A 261 12.93 1.74 -0.54
CA PRO A 261 13.40 0.77 -1.53
C PRO A 261 12.75 -0.59 -1.34
N HIS A 262 12.43 -1.25 -2.46
CA HIS A 262 11.90 -2.62 -2.52
C HIS A 262 10.59 -2.83 -1.75
N SER A 263 9.90 -1.76 -1.38
CA SER A 263 8.67 -1.78 -0.61
C SER A 263 7.52 -1.17 -1.41
N GLY A 264 6.29 -1.55 -1.06
CA GLY A 264 5.11 -1.01 -1.71
C GLY A 264 5.00 -1.44 -3.18
N LEU A 265 5.26 -2.70 -3.48
CA LEU A 265 5.13 -3.22 -4.85
C LEU A 265 3.68 -3.04 -5.34
N ASP A 266 3.52 -2.56 -6.58
CA ASP A 266 2.22 -2.55 -7.26
C ASP A 266 2.01 -3.83 -8.09
N GLU A 267 0.91 -3.90 -8.85
CA GLU A 267 0.59 -5.05 -9.70
C GLU A 267 1.60 -5.25 -10.84
N ALA A 268 2.31 -4.20 -11.26
CA ALA A 268 3.36 -4.27 -12.27
C ALA A 268 4.72 -4.70 -11.67
N GLY A 269 4.82 -4.79 -10.35
CA GLY A 269 6.07 -5.11 -9.65
C GLY A 269 6.97 -3.91 -9.42
N ASP A 270 6.52 -2.69 -9.71
CA ASP A 270 7.30 -1.49 -9.42
C ASP A 270 7.28 -1.19 -7.92
N ASP A 271 8.44 -0.86 -7.36
CA ASP A 271 8.54 -0.43 -5.98
C ASP A 271 8.25 1.07 -5.80
N ALA A 272 8.15 1.50 -4.54
CA ALA A 272 7.89 2.89 -4.20
C ALA A 272 8.92 3.85 -4.79
N VAL A 273 10.18 3.44 -4.93
CA VAL A 273 11.26 4.30 -5.43
C VAL A 273 11.12 4.49 -6.94
N THR A 274 10.83 3.42 -7.68
CA THR A 274 10.52 3.50 -9.12
C THR A 274 9.36 4.45 -9.38
N ARG A 275 8.27 4.32 -8.63
CA ARG A 275 7.11 5.21 -8.74
C ARG A 275 7.40 6.65 -8.35
N LEU A 276 8.17 6.88 -7.29
CA LEU A 276 8.59 8.23 -6.88
C LEU A 276 9.42 8.94 -7.97
N HIS A 277 10.32 8.21 -8.65
CA HIS A 277 11.09 8.79 -9.76
C HIS A 277 10.26 8.97 -11.03
N ARG A 278 9.20 8.18 -11.24
CA ARG A 278 8.20 8.42 -12.29
C ARG A 278 7.45 9.72 -12.00
N GLU A 279 6.96 9.89 -10.77
CA GLU A 279 6.29 11.12 -10.33
C GLU A 279 7.19 12.35 -10.48
N HIS A 280 8.45 12.27 -10.03
CA HIS A 280 9.42 13.36 -10.21
C HIS A 280 9.60 13.76 -11.68
N ARG A 281 9.71 12.78 -12.60
CA ARG A 281 9.82 13.03 -14.04
C ARG A 281 8.56 13.69 -14.60
N ALA A 282 7.38 13.20 -14.21
CA ALA A 282 6.10 13.77 -14.62
C ALA A 282 5.96 15.23 -14.17
N LEU A 283 6.16 15.51 -12.87
CA LEU A 283 6.09 16.87 -12.33
C LEU A 283 7.11 17.81 -12.99
N THR A 284 8.32 17.32 -13.27
CA THR A 284 9.33 18.11 -13.99
C THR A 284 8.87 18.47 -15.41
N ALA A 285 8.25 17.54 -16.14
CA ALA A 285 7.73 17.78 -17.49
C ALA A 285 6.48 18.70 -17.50
N LEU A 286 5.72 18.68 -16.41
CA LEU A 286 4.50 19.47 -16.21
C LEU A 286 4.76 20.82 -15.53
N ALA A 287 6.02 21.16 -15.23
CA ALA A 287 6.38 22.41 -14.57
C ALA A 287 5.78 23.65 -15.26
N GLY A 288 5.34 24.61 -14.44
CA GLY A 288 4.67 25.84 -14.87
C GLY A 288 3.18 25.70 -15.22
N LEU A 289 2.55 24.53 -15.01
CA LEU A 289 1.10 24.40 -15.05
C LEU A 289 0.50 24.73 -13.67
N ASP A 290 -0.49 25.62 -13.62
CA ASP A 290 -1.13 26.04 -12.36
C ASP A 290 -1.87 24.90 -11.62
N CYS A 291 -2.19 23.81 -12.34
CA CYS A 291 -2.93 22.66 -11.84
C CYS A 291 -2.04 21.54 -11.28
N VAL A 292 -0.71 21.69 -11.22
CA VAL A 292 0.22 20.68 -10.69
C VAL A 292 1.13 21.30 -9.63
N PRO A 293 1.61 20.54 -8.63
CA PRO A 293 2.54 21.06 -7.65
C PRO A 293 3.91 21.31 -8.27
N GLU A 294 4.56 22.40 -7.86
CA GLU A 294 5.98 22.61 -8.16
C GLU A 294 6.85 21.54 -7.48
N VAL A 295 7.87 21.06 -8.19
CA VAL A 295 8.81 20.05 -7.68
C VAL A 295 10.15 20.70 -7.34
N TYR A 296 10.60 20.52 -6.09
CA TYR A 296 11.89 21.05 -5.61
C TYR A 296 13.03 20.03 -5.75
N GLY A 297 12.70 18.77 -6.04
CA GLY A 297 13.64 17.71 -6.41
C GLY A 297 13.54 16.48 -5.53
N VAL A 298 14.48 15.55 -5.72
CA VAL A 298 14.61 14.30 -4.95
C VAL A 298 15.88 14.32 -4.11
N ARG A 299 15.80 13.80 -2.88
CA ARG A 299 16.95 13.57 -2.00
C ARG A 299 16.88 12.17 -1.40
N THR A 300 18.02 11.52 -1.32
CA THR A 300 18.14 10.27 -0.56
C THR A 300 18.63 10.62 0.84
N VAL A 301 17.85 10.25 1.85
CA VAL A 301 18.22 10.38 3.27
C VAL A 301 18.35 8.97 3.82
N TRP A 302 19.56 8.62 4.26
CA TRP A 302 19.94 7.24 4.53
C TRP A 302 19.66 6.34 3.30
N GLU A 303 18.75 5.38 3.38
CA GLU A 303 18.36 4.50 2.26
C GLU A 303 17.04 4.92 1.60
N HIS A 304 16.31 5.90 2.15
CA HIS A 304 14.99 6.28 1.65
C HIS A 304 15.06 7.47 0.70
N HIS A 305 14.16 7.49 -0.29
CA HIS A 305 14.06 8.57 -1.26
C HIS A 305 12.94 9.52 -0.82
N PHE A 306 13.20 10.82 -0.88
CA PHE A 306 12.24 11.87 -0.57
C PHE A 306 12.04 12.75 -1.80
N LEU A 307 10.82 12.76 -2.34
CA LEU A 307 10.35 13.75 -3.30
C LEU A 307 9.85 14.96 -2.51
N ILE A 308 10.36 16.13 -2.87
CA ILE A 308 10.09 17.39 -2.20
C ILE A 308 9.25 18.22 -3.17
N GLU A 309 8.01 18.51 -2.78
CA GLU A 309 7.03 19.18 -3.64
C GLU A 309 6.32 20.33 -2.90
N GLU A 310 5.67 21.21 -3.66
CA GLU A 310 4.84 22.29 -3.15
C GLU A 310 3.75 21.76 -2.21
N HIS A 311 3.58 22.43 -1.07
CA HIS A 311 2.37 22.23 -0.29
C HIS A 311 1.21 23.04 -0.88
N ILE A 312 0.30 22.35 -1.56
CA ILE A 312 -0.95 22.90 -2.07
C ILE A 312 -1.90 23.20 -0.91
N GLU A 313 -2.24 24.48 -0.72
CA GLU A 313 -3.27 24.88 0.24
C GLU A 313 -4.67 24.60 -0.30
N GLY A 314 -5.50 23.93 0.51
CA GLY A 314 -6.86 23.56 0.14
C GLY A 314 -7.35 22.33 0.90
N THR A 315 -8.47 21.80 0.43
CA THR A 315 -9.12 20.56 0.89
C THR A 315 -9.17 19.57 -0.26
N THR A 316 -9.16 18.28 0.04
CA THR A 316 -9.35 17.29 -1.04
C THR A 316 -10.77 17.38 -1.60
N LEU A 317 -10.96 17.06 -2.88
CA LEU A 317 -12.29 17.00 -3.47
C LEU A 317 -13.17 15.99 -2.73
N LEU A 318 -12.60 14.89 -2.23
CA LEU A 318 -13.31 13.92 -1.38
C LEU A 318 -13.90 14.59 -0.12
N GLU A 319 -13.11 15.36 0.62
CA GLU A 319 -13.57 16.08 1.81
C GLU A 319 -14.66 17.09 1.47
N GLU A 320 -14.52 17.78 0.33
CA GLU A 320 -15.51 18.74 -0.14
C GLU A 320 -16.83 18.09 -0.54
N ILE A 321 -16.78 16.94 -1.23
CA ILE A 321 -17.97 16.14 -1.52
C ILE A 321 -18.64 15.77 -0.21
N VAL A 322 -17.92 15.18 0.76
CA VAL A 322 -18.49 14.77 2.06
C VAL A 322 -19.12 15.94 2.81
N GLY A 323 -18.47 17.11 2.82
CA GLY A 323 -18.98 18.30 3.50
C GLY A 323 -20.22 18.91 2.84
N ARG A 324 -20.30 18.85 1.50
CA ARG A 324 -21.36 19.49 0.70
C ARG A 324 -22.48 18.54 0.28
N PHE A 325 -22.33 17.23 0.47
CA PHE A 325 -23.17 16.25 -0.20
C PHE A 325 -24.67 16.43 0.09
N ALA A 326 -25.42 16.79 -0.96
CA ALA A 326 -26.81 17.19 -0.85
C ALA A 326 -27.74 16.08 -0.31
N LEU A 327 -27.38 14.80 -0.46
CA LEU A 327 -28.21 13.69 0.06
C LEU A 327 -28.06 13.45 1.57
N LEU A 328 -27.01 13.99 2.20
CA LEU A 328 -26.82 13.90 3.66
C LEU A 328 -27.48 15.05 4.41
N HIS A 329 -27.82 16.15 3.72
CA HIS A 329 -28.48 17.32 4.30
C HIS A 329 -29.99 17.21 4.10
N THR A 330 -30.72 17.03 5.21
CA THR A 330 -32.13 16.57 5.31
C THR A 330 -33.20 17.48 4.71
N SER A 331 -32.85 18.57 4.02
CA SER A 331 -33.79 19.55 3.47
C SER A 331 -33.87 19.54 1.94
N GLY A 332 -32.80 19.13 1.24
CA GLY A 332 -32.73 18.86 -0.19
C GLY A 332 -33.58 19.75 -1.12
N THR A 333 -33.67 21.06 -0.86
CA THR A 333 -34.51 21.96 -1.65
C THR A 333 -33.97 22.09 -3.07
N ASP A 334 -34.84 22.42 -4.05
CA ASP A 334 -34.42 22.63 -5.44
C ASP A 334 -33.29 23.66 -5.56
N ALA A 335 -33.29 24.68 -4.69
CA ALA A 335 -32.24 25.71 -4.66
C ALA A 335 -30.90 25.17 -4.14
N GLU A 336 -30.90 24.35 -3.09
CA GLU A 336 -29.67 23.71 -2.58
C GLU A 336 -29.09 22.72 -3.60
N LEU A 337 -29.97 21.99 -4.30
CA LEU A 337 -29.56 21.09 -5.37
C LEU A 337 -28.96 21.84 -6.56
N ALA A 338 -29.57 22.96 -6.96
CA ALA A 338 -29.04 23.81 -8.02
C ALA A 338 -27.64 24.35 -7.68
N LEU A 339 -27.44 24.84 -6.45
CA LEU A 339 -26.13 25.30 -5.98
C LEU A 339 -25.09 24.17 -5.99
N TYR A 340 -25.48 22.95 -5.59
CA TYR A 340 -24.60 21.80 -5.63
C TYR A 340 -24.24 21.41 -7.08
N THR A 341 -25.21 21.39 -8.00
CA THR A 341 -24.96 21.06 -9.40
C THR A 341 -24.10 22.11 -10.09
N ASP A 342 -24.28 23.39 -9.77
CA ASP A 342 -23.42 24.48 -10.29
C ASP A 342 -21.97 24.30 -9.81
N TRP A 343 -21.78 23.92 -8.54
CA TRP A 343 -20.46 23.61 -8.01
C TRP A 343 -19.84 22.39 -8.71
N VAL A 344 -20.60 21.30 -8.89
CA VAL A 344 -20.13 20.10 -9.61
C VAL A 344 -19.73 20.45 -11.05
N ALA A 345 -20.52 21.26 -11.75
CA ALA A 345 -20.21 21.72 -13.10
C ALA A 345 -18.90 22.52 -13.13
N SER A 346 -18.74 23.48 -12.21
CA SER A 346 -17.53 24.29 -12.07
C SER A 346 -16.28 23.45 -11.81
N VAL A 347 -16.35 22.46 -10.92
CA VAL A 347 -15.23 21.54 -10.67
C VAL A 347 -14.92 20.70 -11.90
N THR A 348 -15.95 20.17 -12.57
CA THR A 348 -15.80 19.33 -13.76
C THR A 348 -15.13 20.08 -14.92
N GLU A 349 -15.51 21.34 -15.14
CA GLU A 349 -14.90 22.21 -16.15
C GLU A 349 -13.40 22.41 -15.86
N ARG A 350 -13.05 22.77 -14.62
CA ARG A 350 -11.65 22.97 -14.21
C ARG A 350 -10.81 21.69 -14.31
N LEU A 351 -11.38 20.53 -13.98
CA LEU A 351 -10.72 19.24 -14.16
C LEU A 351 -10.49 18.92 -15.64
N THR A 352 -11.46 19.25 -16.49
CA THR A 352 -11.33 19.09 -17.95
C THR A 352 -10.19 19.96 -18.49
N GLU A 353 -10.12 21.22 -18.07
CA GLU A 353 -9.02 22.14 -18.43
C GLU A 353 -7.66 21.64 -17.92
N ALA A 354 -7.60 21.17 -16.67
CA ALA A 354 -6.38 20.64 -16.07
C ALA A 354 -5.86 19.40 -16.83
N LEU A 355 -6.74 18.45 -17.15
CA LEU A 355 -6.37 17.27 -17.94
C LEU A 355 -5.91 17.66 -19.35
N ALA A 356 -6.62 18.58 -20.01
CA ALA A 356 -6.20 19.07 -21.33
C ALA A 356 -4.80 19.70 -21.30
N ALA A 357 -4.47 20.44 -20.25
CA ALA A 357 -3.14 21.03 -20.07
C ALA A 357 -2.04 19.96 -19.86
N VAL A 358 -2.36 18.90 -19.10
CA VAL A 358 -1.46 17.75 -18.89
C VAL A 358 -1.26 16.97 -20.19
N HIS A 359 -2.35 16.66 -20.92
CA HIS A 359 -2.32 15.97 -22.20
C HIS A 359 -1.55 16.76 -23.27
N ALA A 360 -1.65 18.09 -23.27
CA ALA A 360 -0.89 18.95 -24.17
C ALA A 360 0.64 18.86 -23.96
N ARG A 361 1.10 18.36 -22.80
CA ARG A 361 2.50 18.05 -22.52
C ARG A 361 2.88 16.60 -22.85
N GLY A 362 1.99 15.83 -23.46
CA GLY A 362 2.21 14.46 -23.89
C GLY A 362 2.11 13.40 -22.79
N LEU A 363 1.63 13.78 -21.60
CA LEU A 363 1.44 12.89 -20.47
C LEU A 363 -0.04 12.67 -20.20
N ARG A 364 -0.37 11.53 -19.62
CA ARG A 364 -1.66 11.32 -18.93
C ARG A 364 -1.48 11.38 -17.42
N PHE A 365 -2.58 11.57 -16.69
CA PHE A 365 -2.56 11.56 -15.24
C PHE A 365 -2.57 10.14 -14.65
N GLY A 366 -3.49 9.29 -15.12
CA GLY A 366 -3.49 7.85 -14.81
C GLY A 366 -4.15 7.43 -13.48
N ASP A 367 -4.39 8.35 -12.53
CA ASP A 367 -5.05 8.04 -11.24
C ASP A 367 -6.01 9.15 -10.79
N LEU A 368 -6.91 9.58 -11.68
CA LEU A 368 -7.88 10.63 -11.36
C LEU A 368 -9.00 10.11 -10.45
N HIS A 369 -8.99 10.56 -9.20
CA HIS A 369 -10.08 10.35 -8.25
C HIS A 369 -10.14 11.47 -7.19
N PRO A 370 -11.26 11.61 -6.45
CA PRO A 370 -11.47 12.73 -5.52
C PRO A 370 -10.40 12.96 -4.44
N SER A 371 -9.61 11.95 -4.07
CA SER A 371 -8.55 12.12 -3.07
C SER A 371 -7.25 12.66 -3.67
N ASN A 372 -7.06 12.55 -4.98
CA ASN A 372 -5.90 13.07 -5.72
C ASN A 372 -6.15 14.47 -6.32
N ILE A 373 -7.24 15.11 -5.91
CA ILE A 373 -7.64 16.45 -6.36
C ILE A 373 -7.75 17.34 -5.13
N ILE A 374 -7.03 18.46 -5.11
CA ILE A 374 -7.17 19.50 -4.10
C ILE A 374 -7.94 20.69 -4.69
N ILE A 375 -8.94 21.16 -3.95
CA ILE A 375 -9.66 22.41 -4.22
C ILE A 375 -8.99 23.51 -3.40
N ARG A 376 -8.39 24.48 -4.10
CA ARG A 376 -7.77 25.66 -3.48
C ARG A 376 -8.87 26.59 -2.94
N PRO A 377 -8.56 27.48 -1.97
CA PRO A 377 -9.53 28.41 -1.40
C PRO A 377 -10.24 29.32 -2.40
N ASP A 378 -9.62 29.57 -3.56
CA ASP A 378 -10.19 30.36 -4.66
C ASP A 378 -10.92 29.53 -5.73
N GLY A 379 -11.13 28.23 -5.48
CA GLY A 379 -11.85 27.31 -6.33
C GLY A 379 -11.04 26.71 -7.48
N ARG A 380 -9.75 27.06 -7.64
CA ARG A 380 -8.87 26.35 -8.60
C ARG A 380 -8.63 24.91 -8.14
N VAL A 381 -8.44 24.02 -9.10
CA VAL A 381 -8.10 22.61 -8.85
C VAL A 381 -6.60 22.40 -9.00
N ALA A 382 -6.05 21.52 -8.17
CA ALA A 382 -4.70 21.00 -8.32
C ALA A 382 -4.74 19.47 -8.27
N LEU A 383 -4.10 18.82 -9.24
CA LEU A 383 -3.89 17.38 -9.28
C LEU A 383 -2.63 17.06 -8.49
N ILE A 384 -2.67 16.01 -7.67
CA ILE A 384 -1.54 15.55 -6.86
C ILE A 384 -1.35 14.04 -7.04
N ASP A 385 -0.18 13.50 -6.69
CA ASP A 385 0.15 12.08 -6.81
C ASP A 385 0.26 11.60 -8.28
N PHE A 386 1.36 11.98 -8.95
CA PHE A 386 1.63 11.58 -10.34
C PHE A 386 2.38 10.23 -10.42
N GLU A 387 2.25 9.36 -9.42
CA GLU A 387 3.01 8.10 -9.34
C GLU A 387 2.65 7.09 -10.45
N TYR A 388 1.49 7.27 -11.10
CA TYR A 388 1.01 6.48 -12.25
C TYR A 388 0.96 7.27 -13.57
N ALA A 389 1.51 8.48 -13.60
CA ALA A 389 1.59 9.26 -14.83
C ALA A 389 2.55 8.60 -15.83
N THR A 390 2.11 8.45 -17.08
CA THR A 390 2.90 7.90 -18.18
C THR A 390 2.69 8.73 -19.44
N ASP A 391 3.37 8.36 -20.51
CA ASP A 391 3.12 8.92 -21.84
C ASP A 391 1.65 8.69 -22.26
N LEU A 392 1.08 9.66 -22.97
CA LEU A 392 -0.34 9.70 -23.34
C LEU A 392 -0.74 8.55 -24.29
N ASP A 393 0.21 8.01 -25.06
CA ASP A 393 0.02 6.91 -26.01
C ASP A 393 0.40 5.53 -25.45
N ASP A 394 0.83 5.46 -24.19
CA ASP A 394 1.18 4.22 -23.51
C ASP A 394 -0.06 3.31 -23.35
N ARG A 395 0.08 2.07 -23.80
CA ARG A 395 -0.96 1.03 -23.74
C ARG A 395 -0.79 0.08 -22.56
N ASP A 396 0.41 -0.01 -21.99
CA ASP A 396 0.76 -0.95 -20.93
C ASP A 396 0.66 -0.28 -19.56
N THR A 397 -0.57 0.15 -19.26
CA THR A 397 -0.88 1.00 -18.13
C THR A 397 -1.07 0.20 -16.85
N PRO A 398 -0.38 0.53 -15.74
CA PRO A 398 -0.74 0.00 -14.43
C PRO A 398 -2.16 0.45 -14.07
N VAL A 399 -3.02 -0.50 -13.71
CA VAL A 399 -4.36 -0.18 -13.22
C VAL A 399 -4.23 0.33 -11.78
N ALA A 400 -4.36 1.64 -11.59
CA ALA A 400 -4.30 2.31 -10.29
C ALA A 400 -5.61 3.06 -10.00
N GLY A 401 -5.96 3.22 -8.72
CA GLY A 401 -7.15 3.96 -8.29
C GLY A 401 -8.23 3.14 -7.57
N ALA A 402 -9.30 3.81 -7.14
CA ALA A 402 -10.38 3.18 -6.38
C ALA A 402 -11.32 2.35 -7.29
N PRO A 403 -11.90 1.24 -6.79
CA PRO A 403 -12.85 0.43 -7.55
C PRO A 403 -13.97 1.27 -8.18
N GLY A 404 -14.19 1.08 -9.49
CA GLY A 404 -15.21 1.79 -10.26
C GLY A 404 -14.77 3.12 -10.86
N LEU A 405 -13.66 3.70 -10.41
CA LEU A 405 -13.05 4.90 -11.01
C LEU A 405 -12.02 4.56 -12.10
N GLN A 406 -11.66 3.28 -12.20
CA GLN A 406 -10.66 2.77 -13.14
C GLN A 406 -11.28 2.39 -14.49
N PRO A 407 -10.63 2.74 -15.62
CA PRO A 407 -11.05 2.29 -16.93
C PRO A 407 -10.88 0.77 -17.09
N PRO A 408 -11.52 0.15 -18.09
CA PRO A 408 -11.23 -1.23 -18.48
C PRO A 408 -9.73 -1.44 -18.78
N PRO A 409 -9.16 -2.61 -18.41
CA PRO A 409 -7.80 -2.96 -18.82
C PRO A 409 -7.61 -2.85 -20.34
N GLY A 410 -6.50 -2.26 -20.78
CA GLY A 410 -6.20 -2.03 -22.19
C GLY A 410 -6.82 -0.74 -22.79
N THR A 411 -7.46 0.10 -21.98
CA THR A 411 -7.90 1.44 -22.42
C THR A 411 -6.68 2.35 -22.62
N ALA A 412 -6.58 2.99 -23.79
CA ALA A 412 -5.46 3.85 -24.15
C ALA A 412 -5.48 5.18 -23.38
N GLY A 413 -4.31 5.82 -23.21
CA GLY A 413 -4.08 6.89 -22.22
C GLY A 413 -5.10 8.02 -22.16
N ALA A 414 -5.39 8.72 -23.26
CA ALA A 414 -6.37 9.81 -23.24
C ALA A 414 -7.79 9.33 -22.88
N GLU A 415 -8.19 8.17 -23.42
CA GLU A 415 -9.51 7.58 -23.12
C GLU A 415 -9.59 7.08 -21.66
N ALA A 416 -8.47 6.68 -21.08
CA ALA A 416 -8.38 6.28 -19.67
C ALA A 416 -8.63 7.48 -18.73
N ASP A 417 -8.02 8.63 -18.99
CA ASP A 417 -8.28 9.86 -18.22
C ASP A 417 -9.71 10.39 -18.45
N ASP A 418 -10.24 10.30 -19.68
CA ASP A 418 -11.64 10.65 -19.96
C ASP A 418 -12.62 9.78 -19.17
N TYR A 419 -12.33 8.48 -19.04
CA TYR A 419 -13.09 7.58 -18.19
C TYR A 419 -13.03 8.01 -16.73
N ALA A 420 -11.83 8.27 -16.21
CA ALA A 420 -11.65 8.64 -14.82
C ALA A 420 -12.30 10.00 -14.50
N LEU A 421 -12.31 10.94 -15.45
CA LEU A 421 -13.02 12.22 -15.35
C LEU A 421 -14.54 12.00 -15.27
N TRP A 422 -15.10 11.19 -16.17
CA TRP A 422 -16.52 10.84 -16.13
C TRP A 422 -16.89 10.13 -14.82
N ALA A 423 -16.07 9.17 -14.37
CA ALA A 423 -16.31 8.43 -13.15
C ALA A 423 -16.21 9.33 -11.91
N THR A 424 -15.27 10.28 -11.88
CA THR A 424 -15.14 11.30 -10.83
C THR A 424 -16.34 12.24 -10.81
N TRP A 425 -16.81 12.69 -11.98
CA TRP A 425 -18.05 13.47 -12.10
C TRP A 425 -19.25 12.71 -11.52
N LEU A 426 -19.41 11.44 -11.90
CA LEU A 426 -20.48 10.62 -11.38
C LEU A 426 -20.33 10.38 -9.87
N TYR A 427 -19.12 10.21 -9.36
CA TYR A 427 -18.84 10.09 -7.93
C TYR A 427 -19.26 11.33 -7.15
N MET A 428 -19.01 12.54 -7.68
CA MET A 428 -19.50 13.78 -7.05
C MET A 428 -21.02 13.80 -6.92
N LEU A 429 -21.76 13.19 -7.84
CA LEU A 429 -23.22 13.12 -7.78
C LEU A 429 -23.72 11.94 -6.94
N MET A 430 -22.99 10.82 -7.01
CA MET A 430 -23.31 9.49 -6.50
C MET A 430 -22.06 8.77 -5.95
N PRO A 431 -21.68 9.00 -4.68
CA PRO A 431 -20.46 8.47 -4.07
C PRO A 431 -20.62 6.99 -3.65
N ILE A 432 -21.02 6.15 -4.61
CA ILE A 432 -21.22 4.69 -4.48
C ILE A 432 -20.68 3.95 -5.72
N MET A 433 -19.59 4.47 -6.29
CA MET A 433 -18.98 3.95 -7.51
C MET A 433 -18.30 2.59 -7.32
N GLU A 434 -18.10 2.13 -6.09
CA GLU A 434 -17.53 0.82 -5.79
C GLU A 434 -18.35 -0.31 -6.44
N MET A 435 -19.67 -0.14 -6.58
CA MET A 435 -20.52 -1.08 -7.31
C MET A 435 -20.14 -1.19 -8.80
N ALA A 436 -19.76 -0.07 -9.42
CA ALA A 436 -19.30 -0.04 -10.81
C ALA A 436 -17.96 -0.77 -11.00
N GLY A 437 -17.17 -0.92 -9.92
CA GLY A 437 -15.97 -1.75 -9.92
C GLY A 437 -16.27 -3.25 -10.04
N HIS A 438 -17.43 -3.69 -9.56
CA HIS A 438 -17.89 -5.08 -9.67
C HIS A 438 -18.68 -5.33 -10.96
N ASP A 439 -19.58 -4.41 -11.30
CA ASP A 439 -20.38 -4.48 -12.53
C ASP A 439 -20.49 -3.08 -13.15
N ARG A 440 -19.82 -2.90 -14.30
CA ARG A 440 -19.80 -1.61 -15.01
C ARG A 440 -21.18 -1.16 -15.49
N ALA A 441 -22.15 -2.06 -15.67
CA ALA A 441 -23.52 -1.67 -16.00
C ALA A 441 -24.16 -0.83 -14.89
N LYS A 442 -23.77 -1.04 -13.62
CA LYS A 442 -24.23 -0.23 -12.49
C LYS A 442 -23.85 1.23 -12.63
N ALA A 443 -22.72 1.54 -13.25
CA ALA A 443 -22.30 2.92 -13.50
C ALA A 443 -23.33 3.67 -14.36
N LEU A 444 -23.92 3.00 -15.36
CA LEU A 444 -24.98 3.56 -16.21
C LEU A 444 -26.29 3.78 -15.43
N THR A 445 -26.61 2.85 -14.53
CA THR A 445 -27.78 2.97 -13.63
C THR A 445 -27.63 4.14 -12.66
N LEU A 446 -26.44 4.31 -12.09
CA LEU A 446 -26.08 5.45 -11.25
C LEU A 446 -26.16 6.77 -12.03
N GLU A 447 -25.66 6.81 -13.26
CA GLU A 447 -25.74 8.00 -14.13
C GLU A 447 -27.21 8.38 -14.40
N ARG A 448 -28.06 7.41 -14.77
CA ARG A 448 -29.51 7.67 -14.98
C ARG A 448 -30.19 8.21 -13.74
N TRP A 449 -29.86 7.67 -12.57
CA TRP A 449 -30.41 8.14 -11.31
C TRP A 449 -29.93 9.56 -10.97
N ALA A 450 -28.63 9.83 -11.11
CA ALA A 450 -28.05 11.15 -10.92
C ALA A 450 -28.74 12.20 -11.81
N ARG A 451 -28.85 11.94 -13.12
CA ARG A 451 -29.50 12.88 -14.04
C ARG A 451 -30.94 13.19 -13.65
N ARG A 452 -31.73 12.17 -13.26
CA ARG A 452 -33.11 12.38 -12.78
C ARG A 452 -33.16 13.14 -11.47
N ARG A 453 -32.32 12.78 -10.49
CA ARG A 453 -32.31 13.36 -9.15
C ARG A 453 -31.94 14.84 -9.15
N TYR A 454 -31.00 15.21 -10.02
CA TYR A 454 -30.43 16.56 -10.11
C TYR A 454 -30.96 17.37 -11.30
N GLY A 455 -31.92 16.84 -12.07
CA GLY A 455 -32.52 17.55 -13.21
C GLY A 455 -31.54 17.85 -14.35
N LEU A 456 -30.50 17.02 -14.51
CA LEU A 456 -29.44 17.25 -15.50
C LEU A 456 -29.92 16.86 -16.90
N ASP A 457 -29.61 17.71 -17.89
CA ASP A 457 -29.88 17.39 -19.29
C ASP A 457 -28.94 16.29 -19.83
N ALA A 458 -29.12 15.91 -21.10
CA ALA A 458 -28.28 14.88 -21.71
C ALA A 458 -26.83 15.32 -21.98
N GLY A 459 -26.57 16.64 -22.03
CA GLY A 459 -25.27 17.22 -22.33
C GLY A 459 -24.43 17.54 -21.08
N ALA A 460 -25.05 17.53 -19.89
CA ALA A 460 -24.39 17.85 -18.64
C ALA A 460 -23.32 16.82 -18.27
N GLY A 461 -22.17 17.34 -17.84
CA GLY A 461 -21.00 16.58 -17.42
C GLY A 461 -20.07 16.18 -18.57
N PRO A 462 -19.03 15.39 -18.29
CA PRO A 462 -18.11 14.89 -19.29
C PRO A 462 -18.82 13.96 -20.29
N ARG A 463 -18.25 13.84 -21.50
CA ARG A 463 -18.74 12.89 -22.50
C ARG A 463 -18.64 11.47 -21.94
N ARG A 464 -19.71 10.67 -22.11
CA ARG A 464 -19.68 9.25 -21.74
C ARG A 464 -18.54 8.52 -22.46
N PRO A 465 -17.64 7.83 -21.74
CA PRO A 465 -16.51 7.09 -22.31
C PRO A 465 -16.96 5.97 -23.25
N ALA A 466 -16.21 5.72 -24.33
CA ALA A 466 -16.53 4.65 -25.27
C ALA A 466 -16.37 3.25 -24.63
N ALA A 467 -15.45 3.11 -23.68
CA ALA A 467 -15.31 1.95 -22.80
C ALA A 467 -16.61 1.45 -22.13
N LEU A 468 -17.64 2.29 -21.97
CA LEU A 468 -18.93 1.89 -21.38
C LEU A 468 -19.95 1.36 -22.40
N ARG A 469 -19.71 1.47 -23.71
CA ARG A 469 -20.65 1.01 -24.75
C ARG A 469 -20.96 -0.49 -24.65
N ALA A 470 -19.97 -1.30 -24.28
CA ALA A 470 -20.18 -2.74 -24.07
C ALA A 470 -21.12 -3.03 -22.88
N ALA A 471 -21.12 -2.16 -21.86
CA ALA A 471 -21.98 -2.29 -20.69
C ALA A 471 -23.44 -1.84 -20.95
N GLU A 472 -23.67 -1.01 -21.98
CA GLU A 472 -25.02 -0.57 -22.37
C GLU A 472 -25.90 -1.75 -22.82
N SER A 473 -25.31 -2.75 -23.49
CA SER A 473 -26.03 -3.97 -23.89
C SER A 473 -26.44 -4.84 -22.71
N ALA A 474 -25.71 -4.80 -21.59
CA ALA A 474 -25.99 -5.59 -20.40
C ALA A 474 -27.02 -4.91 -19.48
N ALA A 475 -27.09 -3.57 -19.49
CA ALA A 475 -28.05 -2.81 -18.70
C ALA A 475 -29.52 -3.11 -19.05
N GLY A 476 -29.82 -3.59 -20.27
CA GLY A 476 -31.16 -4.02 -20.65
C GLY A 476 -31.72 -5.16 -19.78
N HIS A 477 -30.85 -6.03 -19.24
CA HIS A 477 -31.27 -7.11 -18.34
C HIS A 477 -31.67 -6.61 -16.94
N GLU A 478 -31.21 -5.43 -16.52
CA GLU A 478 -31.66 -4.82 -15.27
C GLU A 478 -33.08 -4.30 -15.36
N GLU A 479 -33.48 -3.73 -16.51
CA GLU A 479 -34.87 -3.30 -16.73
C GLU A 479 -35.82 -4.51 -16.77
N GLU A 480 -35.38 -5.62 -17.38
CA GLU A 480 -36.12 -6.89 -17.32
C GLU A 480 -36.24 -7.45 -15.89
N THR A 481 -35.17 -7.34 -15.09
CA THR A 481 -35.15 -7.80 -13.68
C THR A 481 -35.96 -6.90 -12.76
N ALA A 482 -35.92 -5.57 -12.97
CA ALA A 482 -36.75 -4.62 -12.24
C ALA A 482 -38.24 -4.83 -12.56
N ALA A 483 -38.58 -5.04 -13.83
CA ALA A 483 -39.93 -5.38 -14.26
C ALA A 483 -40.44 -6.70 -13.65
N LEU A 484 -39.55 -7.67 -13.38
CA LEU A 484 -39.90 -8.91 -12.65
C LEU A 484 -40.17 -8.67 -11.16
N LEU A 485 -39.59 -7.63 -10.55
CA LEU A 485 -39.73 -7.29 -9.14
C LEU A 485 -40.88 -6.31 -8.85
N ASP A 486 -41.27 -5.50 -9.84
CA ASP A 486 -42.40 -4.57 -9.72
C ASP A 486 -43.78 -5.28 -9.82
N GLY A 487 -43.80 -6.59 -10.09
CA GLY A 487 -45.02 -7.37 -10.25
C GLY A 487 -45.80 -7.00 -11.52
N PRO A 488 -46.85 -7.76 -11.87
CA PRO A 488 -47.69 -7.49 -13.03
C PRO A 488 -48.49 -6.19 -12.93
#